data_AF-A0A2N5N135-F1
#
_entry.id   AF-A0A2N5N135-F1
#
_cell.length_a   1.000
_cell.length_b   1.000
_cell.length_c   1.000
_cell.angle_alpha   90.00
_cell.angle_beta   90.00
_cell.angle_gamma   90.00
#
_symmetry.space_group_name_H-M   'P 1'
#
loop_
_entity.id
_entity.type
_entity.pdbx_description
1 polymer ?
#
loop_
_entity_poly.entity_id
_entity_poly.type
_entity_poly.pdbx_seq_one_letter_code
_entity_poly.pdbx_strand_id
1 'polypeptide(L)'
;MMNRLKEWLGGAGGAPDEADQRYRPLAASGLELREGLPAYMAELEARLDEAMPEEWLKQVRERIRSSDPELSEIKHTWMERELKRHFFLLALLRKPPLYSADLERMWREMEAFSRDYEQFCERYAGYYIQPQQAAPPSPPGAAARQARGAYELLYGCLFQVQPESQLLIGPFHRLKLDAESLEELQASASPCAALGLLETSQDEKKAAIEALRQRLRERCALARRYHEAESAEDRDRCRDESDPSWVLLAYSLETEQSVMSCGPGVSPSTGIRAPTPVRSASAG
;
A
#
# COMPACT_ATOMS: atom_id res chain seq x y z
N MET A 1 -7.93 -7.67 35.22
CA MET A 1 -7.88 -6.84 34.00
C MET A 1 -7.01 -7.51 32.92
N MET A 2 -7.13 -8.83 32.73
CA MET A 2 -6.20 -9.64 31.91
C MET A 2 -6.88 -10.46 30.80
N ASN A 3 -8.20 -10.34 30.62
CA ASN A 3 -8.94 -11.11 29.61
C ASN A 3 -9.28 -10.33 28.33
N ARG A 4 -8.99 -9.02 28.25
CA ARG A 4 -9.26 -8.22 27.04
C ARG A 4 -8.12 -8.18 26.01
N LEU A 5 -6.93 -8.68 26.36
CA LEU A 5 -5.78 -8.76 25.46
C LEU A 5 -5.82 -9.99 24.54
N LYS A 6 -6.47 -11.09 24.96
CA LYS A 6 -6.60 -12.31 24.13
C LYS A 6 -7.68 -12.20 23.04
N GLU A 7 -8.67 -11.34 23.22
CA GLU A 7 -9.75 -11.14 22.24
C GLU A 7 -9.32 -10.25 21.06
N TRP A 8 -8.25 -9.46 21.19
CA TRP A 8 -7.74 -8.59 20.12
C TRP A 8 -6.77 -9.29 19.15
N LEU A 9 -6.28 -10.48 19.52
CA LEU A 9 -5.20 -11.18 18.81
C LEU A 9 -5.66 -12.34 17.92
N GLY A 10 -6.96 -12.48 17.63
CA GLY A 10 -7.46 -13.40 16.59
C GLY A 10 -6.76 -14.77 16.63
N GLY A 11 -7.02 -15.55 17.68
CA GLY A 11 -6.32 -16.80 17.94
C GLY A 11 -6.30 -17.76 16.75
N ALA A 12 -5.13 -17.90 16.14
CA ALA A 12 -4.66 -19.13 15.55
C ALA A 12 -3.37 -19.49 16.29
N GLY A 13 -3.46 -20.40 17.25
CA GLY A 13 -2.31 -20.93 17.98
C GLY A 13 -1.46 -21.79 17.04
N GLY A 14 -0.55 -21.16 16.30
CA GLY A 14 0.66 -21.80 15.83
C GLY A 14 1.71 -21.76 16.94
N ALA A 15 2.52 -22.79 17.07
CA ALA A 15 3.64 -22.77 18.01
C ALA A 15 4.52 -21.53 17.72
N PRO A 16 5.09 -20.86 18.74
CA PRO A 16 5.88 -19.63 18.57
C PRO A 16 7.01 -19.76 17.54
N ASP A 17 7.52 -20.97 17.33
CA ASP A 17 8.59 -21.31 16.38
C ASP A 17 8.14 -21.22 14.89
N GLU A 18 6.90 -21.56 14.53
CA GLU A 18 6.47 -21.60 13.12
C GLU A 18 6.18 -20.22 12.52
N ALA A 19 5.69 -19.27 13.33
CA ALA A 19 5.35 -17.94 12.84
C ALA A 19 6.59 -17.09 12.54
N ASP A 20 7.65 -17.27 13.32
CA ASP A 20 8.92 -16.53 13.25
C ASP A 20 9.88 -17.05 12.17
N GLN A 21 9.85 -18.34 11.84
CA GLN A 21 10.66 -18.92 10.75
C GLN A 21 10.41 -18.29 9.37
N ARG A 22 9.30 -17.56 9.22
CA ARG A 22 8.95 -16.87 7.97
C ARG A 22 9.68 -15.55 7.78
N TYR A 23 10.25 -14.96 8.84
CA TYR A 23 11.02 -13.73 8.76
C TYR A 23 12.50 -14.04 8.59
N ARG A 24 13.11 -13.54 7.52
CA ARG A 24 14.57 -13.60 7.36
C ARG A 24 15.21 -12.35 7.96
N PRO A 25 16.46 -12.42 8.45
CA PRO A 25 17.18 -11.23 8.89
C PRO A 25 17.28 -10.16 7.80
N LEU A 26 17.24 -8.89 8.21
CA LEU A 26 17.45 -7.76 7.30
C LEU A 26 18.85 -7.84 6.67
N ALA A 27 18.92 -7.74 5.33
CA ALA A 27 20.19 -7.81 4.60
C ALA A 27 21.00 -6.49 4.69
N ALA A 28 20.31 -5.35 4.83
CA ALA A 28 20.89 -4.02 4.91
C ALA A 28 20.26 -3.22 6.05
N SER A 29 20.86 -2.11 6.45
CA SER A 29 20.20 -1.09 7.29
C SER A 29 19.37 -0.12 6.44
N GLY A 30 18.50 0.66 7.07
CA GLY A 30 17.67 1.67 6.41
C GLY A 30 16.35 1.13 5.83
N LEU A 31 15.73 1.94 4.97
CA LEU A 31 14.43 1.73 4.35
C LEU A 31 14.52 0.99 3.01
N GLU A 32 15.71 0.81 2.46
CA GLU A 32 15.96 0.26 1.12
C GLU A 32 15.15 0.97 0.04
N LEU A 33 15.37 2.28 -0.04
CA LEU A 33 14.84 3.13 -1.09
C LEU A 33 15.26 2.58 -2.47
N ARG A 34 14.34 2.60 -3.44
CA ARG A 34 14.61 2.17 -4.81
C ARG A 34 15.57 3.13 -5.51
N GLU A 35 16.30 2.58 -6.47
CA GLU A 35 17.24 3.37 -7.28
C GLU A 35 16.55 4.38 -8.19
N GLY A 36 17.26 5.47 -8.47
CA GLY A 36 16.78 6.55 -9.33
C GLY A 36 15.71 7.44 -8.67
N LEU A 37 15.60 7.39 -7.34
CA LEU A 37 14.82 8.37 -6.58
C LEU A 37 15.60 9.70 -6.43
N PRO A 38 14.90 10.84 -6.31
CA PRO A 38 15.54 12.13 -6.06
C PRO A 38 16.40 12.12 -4.80
N ALA A 39 17.51 12.88 -4.80
CA ALA A 39 18.43 12.97 -3.66
C ALA A 39 17.73 13.34 -2.33
N TYR A 40 16.70 14.20 -2.42
CA TYR A 40 15.84 14.57 -1.29
C TYR A 40 15.24 13.36 -0.55
N MET A 41 14.99 12.23 -1.24
CA MET A 41 14.46 11.03 -0.59
C MET A 41 15.48 10.40 0.37
N ALA A 42 16.76 10.39 0.01
CA ALA A 42 17.83 9.93 0.89
C ALA A 42 18.05 10.89 2.07
N GLU A 43 17.94 12.20 1.84
CA GLU A 43 17.98 13.21 2.91
C GLU A 43 16.80 13.05 3.88
N LEU A 44 15.61 12.76 3.37
CA LEU A 44 14.43 12.51 4.19
C LEU A 44 14.58 11.24 5.04
N GLU A 45 15.17 10.17 4.49
CA GLU A 45 15.52 8.95 5.24
C GLU A 45 16.54 9.26 6.34
N ALA A 46 17.61 10.00 6.01
CA ALA A 46 18.62 10.38 7.00
C ALA A 46 18.03 11.21 8.16
N ARG A 47 17.13 12.16 7.85
CA ARG A 47 16.40 12.94 8.86
C ARG A 47 15.50 12.07 9.74
N LEU A 48 14.88 11.04 9.17
CA LEU A 48 14.07 10.09 9.93
C LEU A 48 14.94 9.32 10.93
N ASP A 49 16.07 8.78 10.48
CA ASP A 49 17.00 8.04 11.33
C ASP A 49 17.61 8.93 12.42
N GLU A 50 18.00 10.16 12.10
CA GLU A 50 18.53 11.11 13.10
C GLU A 50 17.48 11.50 14.16
N ALA A 51 16.22 11.59 13.76
CA ALA A 51 15.13 11.89 14.68
C ALA A 51 14.73 10.70 15.57
N MET A 52 15.24 9.49 15.29
CA MET A 52 14.95 8.27 16.03
C MET A 52 16.23 7.64 16.60
N PRO A 53 16.80 8.22 17.68
CA PRO A 53 18.03 7.71 18.28
C PRO A 53 17.89 6.25 18.73
N GLU A 54 18.94 5.46 18.47
CA GLU A 54 18.97 4.02 18.78
C GLU A 54 18.72 3.73 20.27
N GLU A 55 19.15 4.60 21.18
CA GLU A 55 18.89 4.48 22.61
C GLU A 55 17.39 4.47 22.92
N TRP A 56 16.61 5.30 22.24
CA TRP A 56 15.16 5.35 22.40
C TRP A 56 14.51 4.11 21.79
N LEU A 57 14.91 3.71 20.59
CA LEU A 57 14.39 2.50 19.93
C LEU A 57 14.68 1.23 20.76
N LYS A 58 15.83 1.14 21.43
CA LYS A 58 16.14 0.05 22.38
C LYS A 58 15.20 0.02 23.57
N GLN A 59 14.83 1.17 24.14
CA GLN A 59 13.88 1.23 25.25
C GLN A 59 12.48 0.78 24.81
N VAL A 60 12.04 1.19 23.62
CA VAL A 60 10.77 0.75 23.03
C VAL A 60 10.79 -0.77 22.82
N ARG A 61 11.88 -1.29 22.24
CA ARG A 61 12.08 -2.73 22.02
C ARG A 61 11.99 -3.53 23.31
N GLU A 62 12.67 -3.08 24.37
CA GLU A 62 12.64 -3.74 25.67
C GLU A 62 11.23 -3.76 26.28
N ARG A 63 10.47 -2.68 26.09
CA ARG A 63 9.08 -2.59 26.55
C ARG A 63 8.15 -3.52 25.78
N ILE A 64 8.31 -3.63 24.46
CA ILE A 64 7.56 -4.59 23.63
C ILE A 64 7.90 -6.02 24.05
N ARG A 65 9.20 -6.34 24.17
CA ARG A 65 9.68 -7.67 24.60
C ARG A 65 9.19 -8.06 25.99
N SER A 66 9.07 -7.10 26.90
CA SER A 66 8.52 -7.33 28.24
C SER A 66 7.02 -7.67 28.22
N SER A 67 6.28 -7.15 27.24
CA SER A 67 4.83 -7.41 27.09
C SER A 67 4.52 -8.59 26.17
N ASP A 68 5.47 -8.99 25.33
CA ASP A 68 5.38 -10.13 24.41
C ASP A 68 6.74 -10.82 24.28
N PRO A 69 7.09 -11.71 25.22
CA PRO A 69 8.38 -12.40 25.23
C PRO A 69 8.56 -13.39 24.08
N GLU A 70 7.48 -13.74 23.37
CA GLU A 70 7.51 -14.68 22.23
C GLU A 70 7.86 -13.97 20.92
N LEU A 71 7.82 -12.63 20.87
CA LEU A 71 8.21 -11.87 19.69
C LEU A 71 9.71 -12.02 19.41
N SER A 72 10.08 -12.63 18.28
CA SER A 72 11.48 -12.68 17.86
C SER A 72 12.08 -11.31 17.61
N GLU A 73 13.39 -11.20 17.85
CA GLU A 73 14.18 -10.03 17.45
C GLU A 73 14.10 -9.79 15.94
N ILE A 74 14.09 -10.86 15.14
CA ILE A 74 14.01 -10.75 13.67
C ILE A 74 12.69 -10.07 13.27
N LYS A 75 11.54 -10.56 13.76
CA LYS A 75 10.25 -9.91 13.49
C LYS A 75 10.23 -8.47 14.02
N HIS A 76 10.80 -8.20 15.20
CA HIS A 76 10.88 -6.85 15.74
C HIS A 76 11.66 -5.90 14.82
N THR A 77 12.81 -6.32 14.27
CA THR A 77 13.58 -5.48 13.34
C THR A 77 12.80 -5.17 12.06
N TRP A 78 11.96 -6.11 11.58
CA TRP A 78 11.04 -5.88 10.48
C TRP A 78 9.93 -4.88 10.83
N MET A 79 9.35 -4.99 12.03
CA MET A 79 8.35 -4.03 12.52
C MET A 79 8.92 -2.62 12.56
N GLU A 80 10.15 -2.46 13.05
CA GLU A 80 10.85 -1.18 13.11
C GLU A 80 11.05 -0.57 11.71
N ARG A 81 11.56 -1.37 10.75
CA ARG A 81 11.72 -0.94 9.35
C ARG A 81 10.40 -0.50 8.73
N GLU A 82 9.35 -1.31 8.85
CA GLU A 82 8.06 -1.00 8.23
C GLU A 82 7.38 0.21 8.90
N LEU A 83 7.56 0.40 10.20
CA LEU A 83 7.08 1.60 10.88
C LEU A 83 7.85 2.85 10.41
N LYS A 84 9.17 2.77 10.25
CA LYS A 84 9.96 3.85 9.64
C LYS A 84 9.51 4.14 8.20
N ARG A 85 9.27 3.11 7.38
CA ARG A 85 8.68 3.28 6.03
C ARG A 85 7.31 3.98 6.09
N HIS A 86 6.48 3.68 7.09
CA HIS A 86 5.22 4.39 7.28
C HIS A 86 5.41 5.86 7.65
N PHE A 87 6.36 6.21 8.52
CA PHE A 87 6.70 7.61 8.80
C PHE A 87 7.29 8.34 7.59
N PHE A 88 8.06 7.64 6.76
CA PHE A 88 8.52 8.15 5.47
C PHE A 88 7.34 8.48 4.54
N LEU A 89 6.37 7.57 4.44
CA LEU A 89 5.13 7.81 3.69
C LEU A 89 4.32 8.99 4.25
N LEU A 90 4.23 9.14 5.58
CA LEU A 90 3.54 10.28 6.21
C LEU A 90 4.16 11.63 5.85
N ALA A 91 5.48 11.67 5.58
CA ALA A 91 6.14 12.88 5.11
C ALA A 91 5.79 13.22 3.65
N LEU A 92 5.31 12.27 2.85
CA LEU A 92 5.01 12.46 1.43
C LEU A 92 3.50 12.47 1.12
N LEU A 93 2.69 11.82 1.96
CA LEU A 93 1.28 11.52 1.72
C LEU A 93 0.37 12.13 2.77
N ARG A 94 -0.81 12.57 2.34
CA ARG A 94 -1.88 13.07 3.19
C ARG A 94 -2.58 11.88 3.85
N LYS A 95 -2.21 11.61 5.10
CA LYS A 95 -2.85 10.58 5.95
C LYS A 95 -2.90 9.18 5.30
N PRO A 96 -1.75 8.61 4.88
CA PRO A 96 -1.70 7.23 4.39
C PRO A 96 -2.20 6.27 5.47
N PRO A 97 -3.05 5.27 5.15
CA PRO A 97 -3.50 4.29 6.13
C PRO A 97 -2.35 3.42 6.63
N LEU A 98 -2.38 3.08 7.92
CA LEU A 98 -1.52 2.07 8.52
C LEU A 98 -2.16 0.68 8.35
N TYR A 99 -1.50 -0.27 7.69
CA TYR A 99 -2.09 -1.59 7.38
C TYR A 99 -1.56 -2.74 8.25
N SER A 100 -1.01 -2.44 9.43
CA SER A 100 -0.47 -3.47 10.32
C SER A 100 -0.74 -3.18 11.78
N ALA A 101 -1.38 -4.14 12.46
CA ALA A 101 -1.62 -4.09 13.89
C ALA A 101 -0.32 -4.19 14.70
N ASP A 102 0.68 -4.91 14.19
CA ASP A 102 2.01 -4.99 14.81
C ASP A 102 2.68 -3.61 14.82
N LEU A 103 2.59 -2.86 13.71
CA LEU A 103 3.14 -1.51 13.61
C LEU A 103 2.34 -0.51 14.47
N GLU A 104 1.01 -0.62 14.51
CA GLU A 104 0.18 0.18 15.42
C GLU A 104 0.61 -0.02 16.87
N ARG A 105 0.80 -1.27 17.29
CA ARG A 105 1.29 -1.60 18.63
C ARG A 105 2.63 -0.95 18.89
N MET A 106 3.61 -1.15 17.99
CA MET A 106 4.95 -0.56 18.16
C MET A 106 4.89 0.96 18.26
N TRP A 107 4.08 1.61 17.42
CA TRP A 107 3.91 3.05 17.45
C TRP A 107 3.30 3.53 18.77
N ARG A 108 2.28 2.85 19.32
CA ARG A 108 1.74 3.18 20.65
C ARG A 108 2.78 3.03 21.75
N GLU A 109 3.66 2.02 21.67
CA GLU A 109 4.75 1.87 22.63
C GLU A 109 5.80 2.99 22.48
N MET A 110 6.05 3.49 21.27
CA MET A 110 6.87 4.69 21.06
C MET A 110 6.24 5.93 21.71
N GLU A 111 4.93 6.15 21.51
CA GLU A 111 4.20 7.29 22.07
C GLU A 111 4.24 7.33 23.61
N ALA A 112 4.29 6.16 24.27
CA ALA A 112 4.40 6.07 25.72
C ALA A 112 5.66 6.75 26.30
N PHE A 113 6.72 6.91 25.48
CA PHE A 113 7.89 7.73 25.81
C PHE A 113 7.67 9.17 25.36
N SER A 114 6.70 9.84 26.00
CA SER A 114 6.14 11.12 25.51
C SER A 114 7.18 12.18 25.16
N ARG A 115 8.24 12.33 25.97
CA ARG A 115 9.32 13.29 25.72
C ARG A 115 10.15 12.96 24.48
N ASP A 116 10.51 11.69 24.30
CA ASP A 116 11.30 11.25 23.14
C ASP A 116 10.43 11.27 21.87
N TYR A 117 9.17 10.88 22.00
CA TYR A 117 8.21 10.89 20.91
C TYR A 117 7.89 12.31 20.42
N GLU A 118 7.71 13.27 21.33
CA GLU A 118 7.50 14.68 20.98
C GLU A 118 8.73 15.26 20.28
N GLN A 119 9.94 14.99 20.78
CA GLN A 119 11.19 15.41 20.12
C GLN A 119 11.34 14.80 18.72
N PHE A 120 11.00 13.53 18.54
CA PHE A 120 10.97 12.88 17.23
C PHE A 120 10.03 13.61 16.27
N CYS A 121 8.79 13.86 16.71
CA CYS A 121 7.77 14.54 15.91
C CYS A 121 8.22 15.94 15.48
N GLU A 122 8.79 16.72 16.42
CA GLU A 122 9.31 18.05 16.16
C GLU A 122 10.48 18.03 15.16
N ARG A 123 11.48 17.18 15.39
CA ARG A 123 12.68 17.10 14.51
C ARG A 123 12.36 16.59 13.12
N TYR A 124 11.48 15.59 13.02
CA TYR A 124 11.20 14.94 11.75
C TYR A 124 10.15 15.71 10.93
N ALA A 125 8.99 15.99 11.53
CA ALA A 125 7.83 16.54 10.84
C ALA A 125 7.54 18.01 11.17
N GLY A 126 8.05 18.53 12.29
CA GLY A 126 7.73 19.87 12.79
C GLY A 126 6.34 19.98 13.42
N TYR A 127 5.64 18.87 13.62
CA TYR A 127 4.34 18.79 14.26
C TYR A 127 4.15 17.41 14.91
N TYR A 128 3.28 17.34 15.92
CA TYR A 128 2.95 16.07 16.57
C TYR A 128 2.26 15.11 15.61
N ILE A 129 2.89 13.96 15.34
CA ILE A 129 2.31 12.90 14.54
C ILE A 129 1.43 12.06 15.46
N GLN A 130 0.13 11.98 15.20
CA GLN A 130 -0.78 11.17 16.02
C GLN A 130 -0.68 9.68 15.61
N PRO A 131 -0.56 8.74 16.57
CA PRO A 131 -0.65 7.32 16.26
C PRO A 131 -1.96 6.95 15.57
N GLN A 132 -1.85 6.12 14.56
CA GLN A 132 -2.98 5.66 13.77
C GLN A 132 -3.46 4.28 14.24
N GLN A 133 -4.77 4.06 14.11
CA GLN A 133 -5.33 2.71 14.20
C GLN A 133 -5.07 1.96 12.89
N ALA A 134 -4.71 0.68 12.99
CA ALA A 134 -4.48 -0.16 11.83
C ALA A 134 -5.78 -0.42 11.09
N ALA A 135 -5.77 -0.16 9.79
CA ALA A 135 -6.75 -0.66 8.86
C ALA A 135 -6.48 -2.14 8.54
N PRO A 136 -7.51 -2.95 8.26
CA PRO A 136 -7.32 -4.33 7.82
C PRO A 136 -6.54 -4.37 6.49
N PRO A 137 -5.58 -5.30 6.30
CA PRO A 137 -4.82 -5.39 5.06
C PRO A 137 -5.68 -5.70 3.82
N SER A 138 -6.85 -6.31 4.03
CA SER A 138 -7.88 -6.51 3.00
C SER A 138 -9.12 -5.69 3.36
N PRO A 139 -9.12 -4.38 3.05
CA PRO A 139 -10.18 -3.50 3.49
C PRO A 139 -11.51 -3.76 2.76
N PRO A 140 -12.66 -3.65 3.45
CA PRO A 140 -13.96 -3.77 2.83
C PRO A 140 -14.35 -2.47 2.10
N GLY A 141 -15.15 -2.60 1.05
CA GLY A 141 -15.69 -1.45 0.30
C GLY A 141 -14.75 -0.90 -0.77
N ALA A 142 -15.33 -0.31 -1.81
CA ALA A 142 -14.59 0.14 -2.99
C ALA A 142 -13.55 1.22 -2.66
N ALA A 143 -13.94 2.28 -1.93
CA ALA A 143 -13.05 3.40 -1.62
C ALA A 143 -11.81 2.98 -0.81
N ALA A 144 -11.99 2.12 0.20
CA ALA A 144 -10.87 1.66 1.02
C ALA A 144 -9.94 0.69 0.26
N ARG A 145 -10.49 -0.08 -0.69
CA ARG A 145 -9.70 -0.89 -1.62
C ARG A 145 -8.91 -0.02 -2.61
N GLN A 146 -9.49 1.07 -3.11
CA GLN A 146 -8.76 2.03 -3.93
C GLN A 146 -7.62 2.70 -3.16
N ALA A 147 -7.87 3.14 -1.92
CA ALA A 147 -6.82 3.67 -1.04
C ALA A 147 -5.69 2.66 -0.81
N ARG A 148 -6.02 1.37 -0.66
CA ARG A 148 -5.03 0.29 -0.54
C ARG A 148 -4.24 0.09 -1.84
N GLY A 149 -4.89 0.13 -3.00
CA GLY A 149 -4.20 0.08 -4.29
C GLY A 149 -3.24 1.25 -4.50
N ALA A 150 -3.67 2.48 -4.16
CA ALA A 150 -2.82 3.66 -4.22
C ALA A 150 -1.62 3.56 -3.26
N TYR A 151 -1.84 3.07 -2.04
CA TYR A 151 -0.78 2.77 -1.08
C TYR A 151 0.24 1.79 -1.65
N GLU A 152 -0.21 0.66 -2.20
CA GLU A 152 0.69 -0.35 -2.80
C GLU A 152 1.49 0.21 -3.98
N LEU A 153 0.86 1.05 -4.80
CA LEU A 153 1.51 1.70 -5.94
C LEU A 153 2.66 2.62 -5.48
N LEU A 154 2.41 3.47 -4.49
CA LEU A 154 3.40 4.39 -3.94
C LEU A 154 4.49 3.67 -3.18
N TYR A 155 4.11 2.67 -2.37
CA TYR A 155 5.05 1.84 -1.64
C TYR A 155 5.99 1.12 -2.60
N GLY A 156 5.46 0.48 -3.64
CA GLY A 156 6.26 -0.21 -4.66
C GLY A 156 7.13 0.73 -5.50
N CYS A 157 6.78 2.01 -5.58
CA CYS A 157 7.61 3.03 -6.24
C CYS A 157 8.81 3.46 -5.37
N LEU A 158 8.62 3.49 -4.05
CA LEU A 158 9.62 3.99 -3.08
C LEU A 158 10.51 2.88 -2.52
N PHE A 159 9.97 1.71 -2.23
CA PHE A 159 10.64 0.64 -1.50
C PHE A 159 10.62 -0.68 -2.27
N GLN A 160 11.56 -1.56 -1.95
CA GLN A 160 11.47 -2.96 -2.36
C GLN A 160 10.40 -3.68 -1.53
N VAL A 161 9.47 -4.35 -2.22
CA VAL A 161 8.41 -5.15 -1.59
C VAL A 161 8.96 -6.54 -1.26
N GLN A 162 9.34 -6.74 0.00
CA GLN A 162 9.86 -8.03 0.46
C GLN A 162 8.74 -8.94 0.98
N PRO A 163 8.91 -10.28 0.93
CA PRO A 163 7.95 -11.22 1.50
C PRO A 163 7.60 -10.90 2.97
N GLU A 164 8.60 -10.51 3.76
CA GLU A 164 8.49 -10.16 5.17
C GLU A 164 7.68 -8.89 5.40
N SER A 165 7.83 -7.88 4.53
CA SER A 165 6.95 -6.71 4.51
C SER A 165 5.50 -7.17 4.31
N GLN A 166 5.25 -8.08 3.37
CA GLN A 166 3.90 -8.60 3.11
C GLN A 166 3.31 -9.43 4.27
N LEU A 167 4.15 -10.02 5.14
CA LEU A 167 3.68 -10.66 6.37
C LEU A 167 3.13 -9.63 7.37
N LEU A 168 3.71 -8.42 7.42
CA LEU A 168 3.32 -7.36 8.35
C LEU A 168 2.17 -6.50 7.83
N ILE A 169 2.29 -5.98 6.61
CA ILE A 169 1.34 -5.02 6.02
C ILE A 169 0.37 -5.67 5.03
N GLY A 170 0.44 -7.00 4.90
CA GLY A 170 -0.40 -7.79 4.01
C GLY A 170 0.08 -7.86 2.57
N PRO A 171 -0.56 -8.72 1.77
CA PRO A 171 -0.15 -9.05 0.42
C PRO A 171 -0.30 -7.86 -0.54
N PHE A 172 0.57 -7.80 -1.53
CA PHE A 172 0.55 -6.80 -2.60
C PHE A 172 -0.08 -7.39 -3.88
N HIS A 173 -0.48 -6.49 -4.80
CA HIS A 173 -0.97 -6.81 -6.15
C HIS A 173 -2.24 -7.66 -6.18
N ARG A 174 -3.09 -7.54 -5.15
CA ARG A 174 -4.41 -8.22 -5.10
C ARG A 174 -5.57 -7.32 -5.51
N LEU A 175 -5.32 -6.02 -5.62
CA LEU A 175 -6.31 -5.02 -5.93
C LEU A 175 -5.98 -4.37 -7.27
N LYS A 176 -7.03 -3.90 -7.97
CA LYS A 176 -6.89 -3.09 -9.17
C LYS A 176 -7.24 -1.66 -8.84
N LEU A 177 -6.52 -0.72 -9.44
CA LEU A 177 -6.95 0.66 -9.52
C LEU A 177 -8.11 0.77 -10.51
N ASP A 178 -9.06 1.67 -10.23
CA ASP A 178 -10.13 1.98 -11.18
C ASP A 178 -9.65 2.90 -12.32
N ALA A 179 -10.44 2.97 -13.39
CA ALA A 179 -10.14 3.77 -14.57
C ALA A 179 -9.94 5.26 -14.23
N GLU A 180 -10.76 5.80 -13.32
CA GLU A 180 -10.64 7.19 -12.86
C GLU A 180 -9.26 7.47 -12.25
N SER A 181 -8.79 6.59 -11.36
CA SER A 181 -7.46 6.70 -10.75
C SER A 181 -6.34 6.58 -11.79
N LEU A 182 -6.50 5.70 -12.79
CA LEU A 182 -5.51 5.49 -13.86
C LEU A 182 -5.46 6.68 -14.83
N GLU A 183 -6.59 7.29 -15.15
CA GLU A 183 -6.70 8.51 -15.95
C GLU A 183 -6.11 9.71 -15.21
N GLU A 184 -6.45 9.87 -13.92
CA GLU A 184 -5.92 10.94 -13.08
C GLU A 184 -4.39 10.85 -12.98
N LEU A 185 -3.84 9.64 -12.86
CA LEU A 185 -2.39 9.43 -12.81
C LEU A 185 -1.70 9.98 -14.07
N GLN A 186 -2.33 9.85 -15.24
CA GLN A 186 -1.78 10.31 -16.51
C GLN A 186 -1.99 11.80 -16.78
N ALA A 187 -3.01 12.41 -16.17
CA ALA A 187 -3.28 13.83 -16.35
C ALA A 187 -2.08 14.67 -15.88
N SER A 188 -1.59 15.57 -16.75
CA SER A 188 -0.44 16.44 -16.45
C SER A 188 -0.79 17.56 -15.46
N ALA A 189 -2.05 17.97 -15.41
CA ALA A 189 -2.52 19.14 -14.66
C ALA A 189 -3.32 18.80 -13.38
N SER A 190 -3.73 17.54 -13.17
CA SER A 190 -4.50 17.19 -11.98
C SER A 190 -3.58 16.93 -10.79
N PRO A 191 -3.84 17.52 -9.60
CA PRO A 191 -3.23 17.02 -8.38
C PRO A 191 -3.68 15.57 -8.23
N CYS A 192 -2.76 14.61 -8.22
CA CYS A 192 -3.11 13.19 -8.14
C CYS A 192 -3.71 12.86 -6.76
N ALA A 193 -4.99 13.18 -6.60
CA ALA A 193 -5.74 13.06 -5.36
C ALA A 193 -5.91 11.58 -5.00
N ALA A 194 -6.04 10.70 -6.00
CA ALA A 194 -6.03 9.25 -5.81
C ALA A 194 -4.79 8.74 -5.08
N LEU A 195 -3.62 9.34 -5.32
CA LEU A 195 -2.37 8.97 -4.63
C LEU A 195 -2.21 9.67 -3.27
N GLY A 196 -2.96 10.74 -3.01
CA GLY A 196 -2.86 11.49 -1.77
C GLY A 196 -1.51 12.14 -1.51
N LEU A 197 -0.71 12.43 -2.55
CA LEU A 197 0.57 13.13 -2.41
C LEU A 197 0.37 14.54 -1.84
N LEU A 198 1.23 14.95 -0.90
CA LEU A 198 1.14 16.25 -0.26
C LEU A 198 1.46 17.40 -1.22
N GLU A 199 0.79 18.52 -1.00
CA GLU A 199 1.25 19.81 -1.50
C GLU A 199 2.18 20.45 -0.48
N THR A 200 3.23 21.11 -0.96
CA THR A 200 4.24 21.73 -0.09
C THR A 200 4.86 22.95 -0.77
N SER A 201 5.22 23.93 0.05
CA SER A 201 5.97 25.12 -0.36
C SER A 201 7.49 24.91 -0.31
N GLN A 202 7.98 23.80 0.24
CA GLN A 202 9.41 23.50 0.25
C GLN A 202 9.84 23.00 -1.13
N ASP A 203 10.69 23.76 -1.82
CA ASP A 203 11.03 23.53 -3.22
C ASP A 203 11.63 22.14 -3.49
N GLU A 204 12.55 21.68 -2.64
CA GLU A 204 13.19 20.36 -2.79
C GLU A 204 12.17 19.22 -2.61
N LYS A 205 11.31 19.32 -1.59
CA LYS A 205 10.24 18.35 -1.34
C LYS A 205 9.23 18.35 -2.49
N LYS A 206 8.87 19.53 -2.99
CA LYS A 206 7.97 19.69 -4.13
C LYS A 206 8.56 19.05 -5.39
N ALA A 207 9.85 19.29 -5.66
CA ALA A 207 10.56 18.67 -6.78
C ALA A 207 10.62 17.14 -6.64
N ALA A 208 10.86 16.64 -5.42
CA ALA A 208 10.88 15.20 -5.16
C ALA A 208 9.52 14.53 -5.37
N ILE A 209 8.44 15.17 -4.91
CA ILE A 209 7.06 14.71 -5.14
C ILE A 209 6.71 14.74 -6.64
N GLU A 210 7.14 15.76 -7.38
CA GLU A 210 6.89 15.82 -8.82
C GLU A 210 7.68 14.76 -9.59
N ALA A 211 8.93 14.50 -9.20
CA ALA A 211 9.71 13.40 -9.77
C ALA A 211 9.07 12.03 -9.50
N LEU A 212 8.48 11.83 -8.31
CA LEU A 212 7.71 10.62 -8.00
C LEU A 212 6.48 10.49 -8.89
N ARG A 213 5.72 11.58 -9.12
CA ARG A 213 4.59 11.60 -10.05
C ARG A 213 5.01 11.27 -11.46
N GLN A 214 6.10 11.89 -11.94
CA GLN A 214 6.64 11.65 -13.27
C GLN A 214 7.03 10.18 -13.45
N ARG A 215 7.72 9.59 -12.46
CA ARG A 215 8.05 8.17 -12.47
C ARG A 215 6.81 7.29 -12.57
N LEU A 216 5.78 7.54 -11.78
CA LEU A 216 4.53 6.77 -11.85
C LEU A 216 3.80 6.93 -13.19
N ARG A 217 3.81 8.13 -13.78
CA ARG A 217 3.29 8.38 -15.13
C ARG A 217 4.01 7.56 -16.18
N GLU A 218 5.34 7.55 -16.14
CA GLU A 218 6.17 6.76 -17.07
C GLU A 218 5.86 5.26 -16.94
N ARG A 219 5.69 4.76 -15.72
CA ARG A 219 5.32 3.36 -15.47
C ARG A 219 3.92 3.03 -15.99
N CYS A 220 2.97 3.95 -15.81
CA CYS A 220 1.60 3.80 -16.33
C CYS A 220 1.60 3.80 -17.86
N ALA A 221 2.34 4.71 -18.50
CA ALA A 221 2.50 4.76 -19.95
C ALA A 221 3.16 3.49 -20.49
N LEU A 222 4.18 2.96 -19.81
CA LEU A 222 4.83 1.71 -20.18
C LEU A 222 3.87 0.52 -20.11
N ALA A 223 3.07 0.44 -19.04
CA ALA A 223 2.04 -0.59 -18.88
C ALA A 223 0.92 -0.50 -19.92
N ARG A 224 0.51 0.71 -20.34
CA ARG A 224 -0.44 0.87 -21.46
C ARG A 224 0.15 0.40 -22.78
N ARG A 225 1.40 0.80 -23.10
CA ARG A 225 2.12 0.34 -24.29
C ARG A 225 2.26 -1.18 -24.34
N TYR A 226 2.47 -1.83 -23.20
CA TYR A 226 2.49 -3.30 -23.09
C TYR A 226 1.17 -3.93 -23.59
N HIS A 227 0.03 -3.35 -23.20
CA HIS A 227 -1.29 -3.83 -23.60
C HIS A 227 -1.70 -3.41 -25.02
N GLU A 228 -1.17 -2.31 -25.54
CA GLU A 228 -1.38 -1.83 -26.91
C GLU A 228 -0.47 -2.53 -27.94
N ALA A 229 0.58 -3.23 -27.49
CA ALA A 229 1.55 -3.87 -28.36
C ALA A 229 0.94 -5.01 -29.20
N GLU A 230 0.99 -4.83 -30.52
CA GLU A 230 0.53 -5.82 -31.52
C GLU A 230 1.49 -7.00 -31.66
N SER A 231 2.80 -6.76 -31.51
CA SER A 231 3.85 -7.78 -31.64
C SER A 231 4.33 -8.28 -30.27
N ALA A 232 4.79 -9.53 -30.23
CA ALA A 232 5.40 -10.10 -29.02
C ALA A 232 6.69 -9.37 -28.61
N GLU A 233 7.47 -8.91 -29.60
CA GLU A 233 8.74 -8.18 -29.37
C GLU A 233 8.51 -6.78 -28.78
N ASP A 234 7.46 -6.08 -29.20
CA ASP A 234 7.08 -4.79 -28.60
C ASP A 234 6.55 -4.99 -27.18
N ARG A 235 5.78 -6.06 -26.95
CA ARG A 235 5.24 -6.40 -25.64
C ARG A 235 6.35 -6.72 -24.64
N ASP A 236 7.34 -7.52 -25.04
CA ASP A 236 8.48 -7.86 -24.18
C ASP A 236 9.32 -6.63 -23.81
N ARG A 237 9.51 -5.68 -24.74
CA ARG A 237 10.20 -4.40 -24.48
C ARG A 237 9.49 -3.50 -23.48
N CYS A 238 8.19 -3.69 -23.27
CA CYS A 238 7.39 -2.90 -22.33
C CYS A 238 7.17 -3.62 -20.98
N ARG A 239 7.59 -4.88 -20.86
CA ARG A 239 7.40 -5.70 -19.67
C ARG A 239 8.46 -5.39 -18.63
N ASP A 240 8.03 -5.06 -17.41
CA ASP A 240 8.94 -4.88 -16.28
C ASP A 240 8.37 -5.49 -14.99
N GLU A 241 8.41 -6.82 -14.93
CA GLU A 241 7.94 -7.57 -13.75
C GLU A 241 8.82 -7.40 -12.52
N SER A 242 10.01 -6.80 -12.69
CA SER A 242 10.90 -6.48 -11.58
C SER A 242 10.42 -5.25 -10.80
N ASP A 243 9.54 -4.45 -11.39
CA ASP A 243 8.98 -3.24 -10.80
C ASP A 243 7.55 -3.48 -10.27
N PRO A 244 7.34 -3.54 -8.93
CA PRO A 244 6.02 -3.72 -8.34
C PRO A 244 4.99 -2.69 -8.79
N SER A 245 5.41 -1.44 -9.00
CA SER A 245 4.51 -0.37 -9.47
C SER A 245 4.03 -0.65 -10.89
N TRP A 246 4.91 -1.16 -11.76
CA TRP A 246 4.53 -1.57 -13.12
C TRP A 246 3.59 -2.78 -13.10
N VAL A 247 3.87 -3.80 -12.27
CA VAL A 247 3.03 -5.00 -12.15
C VAL A 247 1.60 -4.62 -11.76
N LEU A 248 1.43 -3.76 -10.76
CA LEU A 248 0.10 -3.30 -10.33
C LEU A 248 -0.63 -2.52 -11.43
N LEU A 249 0.07 -1.64 -12.14
CA LEU A 249 -0.50 -0.84 -13.22
C LEU A 249 -0.91 -1.73 -14.41
N ALA A 250 -0.05 -2.65 -14.83
CA ALA A 250 -0.34 -3.61 -15.89
C ALA A 250 -1.55 -4.48 -15.52
N TYR A 251 -1.62 -4.99 -14.29
CA TYR A 251 -2.76 -5.76 -13.79
C TYR A 251 -4.06 -4.93 -13.77
N SER A 252 -3.98 -3.66 -13.38
CA SER A 252 -5.15 -2.76 -13.35
C SER A 252 -5.69 -2.47 -14.75
N LEU A 253 -4.80 -2.29 -15.74
CA LEU A 253 -5.14 -1.97 -17.13
C LEU A 253 -5.70 -3.15 -17.94
N GLU A 254 -5.38 -4.39 -17.56
CA GLU A 254 -5.88 -5.60 -18.27
C GLU A 254 -7.42 -5.64 -18.36
N THR A 255 -8.12 -5.07 -17.38
CA THR A 255 -9.59 -5.01 -17.33
C THR A 255 -10.21 -3.89 -18.16
N GLU A 256 -9.50 -2.80 -18.46
CA GLU A 256 -10.02 -1.74 -19.34
C GLU A 256 -10.26 -2.27 -20.75
N GLN A 257 -9.34 -3.09 -21.27
CA GLN A 257 -9.44 -3.64 -22.62
C GLN A 257 -10.56 -4.69 -22.75
N SER A 258 -10.82 -5.47 -21.70
CA SER A 258 -11.90 -6.46 -21.72
C SER A 258 -13.28 -5.78 -21.80
N VAL A 259 -13.46 -4.61 -21.18
CA VAL A 259 -14.72 -3.85 -21.22
C VAL A 259 -14.87 -3.06 -22.54
N MET A 260 -13.79 -2.53 -23.12
CA MET A 260 -13.85 -1.85 -24.42
C MET A 260 -13.97 -2.80 -25.63
N SER A 261 -13.61 -4.08 -25.48
CA SER A 261 -13.86 -5.10 -26.52
C SER A 261 -15.34 -5.49 -26.68
N CYS A 262 -16.19 -5.11 -25.71
CA CYS A 262 -17.64 -5.26 -25.78
C CYS A 262 -18.27 -3.98 -26.38
N GLY A 263 -18.12 -3.80 -27.70
CA GLY A 263 -18.97 -2.87 -28.46
C GLY A 263 -20.47 -3.24 -28.36
N PRO A 264 -21.41 -2.34 -28.72
CA PRO A 264 -22.84 -2.48 -28.41
C PRO A 264 -23.46 -3.65 -29.18
N GLY A 265 -23.41 -4.83 -28.57
CA GLY A 265 -24.01 -6.06 -29.07
C GLY A 265 -25.47 -6.15 -28.66
N VAL A 266 -26.34 -5.72 -29.57
CA VAL A 266 -27.69 -6.29 -29.83
C VAL A 266 -28.62 -6.37 -28.61
N SER A 267 -29.59 -5.45 -28.57
CA SER A 267 -30.81 -5.56 -27.77
C SER A 267 -31.46 -6.94 -27.93
N PRO A 268 -31.82 -7.65 -26.84
CA PRO A 268 -32.63 -8.85 -26.98
C PRO A 268 -34.03 -8.42 -27.40
N SER A 269 -34.40 -8.76 -28.64
CA SER A 269 -35.77 -8.71 -29.12
C SER A 269 -36.60 -9.75 -28.36
N THR A 270 -37.17 -9.36 -27.22
CA THR A 270 -38.14 -10.21 -26.51
C THR A 270 -39.47 -10.12 -27.25
N GLY A 271 -39.64 -10.97 -28.25
CA GLY A 271 -40.92 -11.22 -28.91
C GLY A 271 -41.90 -11.80 -27.90
N ILE A 272 -42.81 -10.95 -27.41
CA ILE A 272 -44.01 -11.38 -26.70
C ILE A 272 -44.90 -12.10 -27.72
N ARG A 273 -44.96 -13.43 -27.64
CA ARG A 273 -45.96 -14.23 -28.34
C ARG A 273 -47.03 -14.66 -27.33
N ALA A 274 -48.17 -13.98 -27.38
CA ALA A 274 -49.35 -14.33 -26.61
C ALA A 274 -49.89 -15.72 -27.02
N PRO A 275 -50.34 -16.57 -26.09
CA PRO A 275 -51.09 -17.78 -26.44
C PRO A 275 -52.55 -17.44 -26.74
N THR A 276 -53.01 -17.87 -27.92
CA THR A 276 -54.41 -17.85 -28.37
C THR A 276 -55.23 -18.88 -27.57
N PRO A 277 -56.49 -18.58 -27.19
CA PRO A 277 -57.31 -19.49 -26.38
C PRO A 277 -57.92 -20.62 -27.21
N VAL A 278 -57.82 -21.85 -26.71
CA VAL A 278 -58.55 -23.01 -27.24
C VAL A 278 -59.89 -23.12 -26.50
N ARG A 279 -60.97 -23.06 -27.28
CA ARG A 279 -62.35 -23.41 -26.90
C ARG A 279 -62.54 -24.92 -26.91
N SER A 280 -63.16 -25.46 -25.86
CA SER A 280 -63.94 -26.72 -25.86
C SER A 280 -64.81 -26.68 -24.61
N ALA A 281 -66.11 -26.35 -24.71
CA ALA A 281 -67.22 -27.22 -25.14
C ALA A 281 -67.47 -28.37 -24.15
N SER A 282 -68.61 -28.23 -23.46
CA SER A 282 -69.26 -29.15 -22.54
C SER A 282 -69.77 -30.43 -23.21
N ALA A 283 -69.61 -31.58 -22.54
CA ALA A 283 -70.49 -32.73 -22.63
C ALA A 283 -70.28 -33.63 -21.39
N GLY A 284 -71.37 -33.98 -20.69
CA GLY A 284 -71.40 -34.95 -19.58
C GLY A 284 -71.97 -34.38 -18.30
#